data_AF-A0A151IBL7-F1
#
_entry.id   AF-A0A151IBL7-F1
#
_cell.length_a   1.000
_cell.length_b   1.000
_cell.length_c   1.000
_cell.angle_alpha   90.00
_cell.angle_beta   90.00
_cell.angle_gamma   90.00
#
_symmetry.space_group_name_H-M   'P 1'
#
loop_
_entity.id
_entity.type
_entity.pdbx_description
1 polymer ?
#
loop_
_entity_poly.entity_id
_entity_poly.type
_entity_poly.pdbx_seq_one_letter_code
_entity_poly.pdbx_strand_id
1 'polypeptide(L)'
;IIYNFIICFLESYFVSAGTIMAINIYKVHTDPNFWTNPKIFDPHRFLPENIRNHHPYSYISFSARPRNCIGIIFSYSFIKSNCDIYQILGQRFAMLEMKAMIVSLIYNFYLEPIDYLKNLRLQANIVLCPIHPLRIRFIPICKTNANI
;
A
#
# COMPACT_ATOMS: atom_id res chain seq x y z
N ILE A 1 -9.52 5.35 -8.77
CA ILE A 1 -10.12 6.58 -8.21
C ILE A 1 -10.52 7.46 -9.36
N ILE A 2 -11.79 7.86 -9.44
CA ILE A 2 -12.31 8.72 -10.51
C ILE A 2 -12.28 10.16 -10.00
N TYR A 3 -11.64 11.04 -10.76
CA TYR A 3 -11.69 12.46 -10.53
C TYR A 3 -12.53 13.13 -11.63
N ASN A 4 -13.47 13.97 -11.19
CA ASN A 4 -14.21 14.88 -12.05
C ASN A 4 -13.54 16.24 -11.89
N PHE A 5 -12.92 16.74 -12.96
CA PHE A 5 -12.29 18.06 -12.96
C PHE A 5 -13.16 19.05 -13.73
N ILE A 6 -13.15 20.30 -13.27
CA ILE A 6 -13.85 21.41 -13.94
C ILE A 6 -13.08 21.80 -15.20
N ILE A 7 -11.77 22.02 -15.13
CA ILE A 7 -10.86 22.15 -16.27
C ILE A 7 -9.47 21.72 -15.77
N CYS A 8 -8.71 20.94 -16.54
CA CYS A 8 -7.34 20.55 -16.17
C CYS A 8 -6.40 20.67 -17.36
N PHE A 9 -5.21 21.27 -17.15
CA PHE A 9 -4.13 21.29 -18.13
C PHE A 9 -3.08 20.26 -17.71
N LEU A 10 -2.87 19.24 -18.53
CA LEU A 10 -1.85 18.21 -18.32
C LEU A 10 -0.72 18.43 -19.30
N GLU A 11 0.37 19.05 -18.84
CA GLU A 11 1.57 19.44 -19.58
C GLU A 11 1.31 20.28 -20.84
N SER A 12 0.70 19.71 -21.87
CA SER A 12 0.38 20.32 -23.16
C SER A 12 -1.06 20.07 -23.63
N TYR A 13 -1.87 19.34 -22.85
CA TYR A 13 -3.21 18.93 -23.23
C TYR A 13 -4.29 19.61 -22.38
N PHE A 14 -5.29 20.15 -23.06
CA PHE A 14 -6.49 20.70 -22.44
C PHE A 14 -7.52 19.59 -22.21
N VAL A 15 -7.92 19.39 -20.95
CA VAL A 15 -8.97 18.45 -20.58
C VAL A 15 -10.24 19.23 -20.26
N SER A 16 -11.29 18.96 -21.03
CA SER A 16 -12.61 19.58 -20.87
C SER A 16 -13.28 19.23 -19.54
N ALA A 17 -14.17 20.11 -19.10
CA ALA A 17 -15.04 19.86 -17.96
C ALA A 17 -15.84 18.57 -18.11
N GLY A 18 -15.96 17.79 -17.04
CA GLY A 18 -16.75 16.55 -17.02
C GLY A 18 -16.02 15.33 -17.61
N THR A 19 -14.78 15.47 -18.06
CA THR A 19 -13.96 14.31 -18.43
C THR A 19 -13.60 13.50 -17.18
N ILE A 20 -13.87 12.19 -17.24
CA ILE A 20 -13.50 11.24 -16.20
C ILE A 20 -12.00 10.94 -16.31
N MET A 21 -11.24 11.33 -15.29
CA MET A 21 -9.83 10.96 -15.17
C MET A 21 -9.66 9.83 -14.15
N ALA A 22 -9.01 8.74 -14.57
CA ALA A 22 -8.71 7.60 -13.73
C ALA A 22 -7.19 7.45 -13.58
N ILE A 23 -6.72 7.42 -12.34
CA ILE A 23 -5.31 7.11 -12.03
C ILE A 23 -5.18 5.62 -11.83
N ASN A 24 -4.30 4.98 -12.61
CA ASN A 24 -3.97 3.57 -12.45
C ASN A 24 -2.88 3.41 -11.37
N ILE A 25 -3.32 3.28 -10.12
CA ILE A 25 -2.44 3.15 -8.95
C ILE A 25 -1.48 1.97 -9.08
N TYR A 26 -1.97 0.82 -9.58
CA TYR A 26 -1.14 -0.38 -9.78
C TYR A 26 0.04 -0.10 -10.72
N LYS A 27 -0.20 0.61 -11.83
CA LYS A 27 0.88 1.01 -12.74
C LYS A 27 1.85 2.00 -12.10
N VAL A 28 1.35 3.00 -11.37
CA VAL A 28 2.22 3.97 -10.65
C VAL A 28 3.15 3.25 -9.66
N HIS A 29 2.64 2.25 -8.94
CA HIS A 29 3.42 1.47 -7.98
C HIS A 29 4.41 0.47 -8.60
N THR A 30 4.23 0.15 -9.88
CA THR A 30 5.07 -0.80 -10.62
C THR A 30 5.89 -0.14 -11.72
N ASP A 31 5.86 1.18 -11.80
CA ASP A 31 6.55 1.97 -12.81
C ASP A 31 8.07 1.99 -12.54
N PRO A 32 8.90 1.48 -13.46
CA PRO A 32 10.35 1.47 -13.29
C PRO A 32 10.98 2.87 -13.24
N ASN A 33 10.29 3.92 -13.69
CA ASN A 33 10.77 5.29 -13.59
C ASN A 33 10.79 5.80 -12.14
N PHE A 34 9.93 5.26 -11.28
CA PHE A 34 9.84 5.64 -9.86
C PHE A 34 10.36 4.56 -8.91
N TRP A 35 10.40 3.30 -9.35
CA TRP A 35 10.71 2.15 -8.52
C TRP A 35 11.77 1.26 -9.14
N THR A 36 12.95 1.20 -8.52
CA THR A 36 13.99 0.23 -8.91
C THR A 36 13.52 -1.19 -8.61
N ASN A 37 13.63 -2.08 -9.61
CA ASN A 37 13.18 -3.47 -9.56
C ASN A 37 11.75 -3.64 -9.01
N PRO A 38 10.73 -3.07 -9.69
CA PRO A 38 9.37 -2.92 -9.13
C PRO A 38 8.64 -4.24 -8.87
N LYS A 39 9.10 -5.35 -9.47
CA LYS A 39 8.52 -6.69 -9.28
C LYS A 39 9.10 -7.43 -8.08
N ILE A 40 10.15 -6.90 -7.44
CA ILE A 40 10.79 -7.51 -6.28
C ILE A 40 10.20 -6.90 -5.02
N PHE A 41 9.72 -7.77 -4.12
CA PHE A 41 9.32 -7.35 -2.78
C PHE A 41 10.57 -6.95 -1.98
N ASP A 42 10.75 -5.65 -1.78
CA ASP A 42 11.86 -5.08 -1.01
C ASP A 42 11.30 -4.07 0.01
N PRO A 43 11.28 -4.41 1.32
CA PRO A 43 10.83 -3.51 2.38
C PRO A 43 11.74 -2.30 2.60
N HIS A 44 13.03 -2.38 2.25
CA HIS A 44 14.02 -1.35 2.57
C HIS A 44 13.81 -0.06 1.77
N ARG A 45 13.06 -0.11 0.65
CA ARG A 45 12.69 1.09 -0.12
C ARG A 45 11.83 2.09 0.67
N PHE A 46 11.18 1.65 1.73
CA PHE A 46 10.35 2.49 2.60
C PHE A 46 11.08 2.97 3.86
N LEU A 47 12.41 2.83 3.90
CA LEU A 47 13.20 3.44 4.97
C LEU A 47 13.24 4.97 4.81
N PRO A 48 13.32 5.72 5.94
CA PRO A 48 13.27 7.20 5.92
C PRO A 48 14.30 7.84 4.99
N GLU A 49 15.47 7.24 4.83
CA GLU A 49 16.56 7.72 4.00
C GLU A 49 16.23 7.62 2.50
N ASN A 50 15.51 6.55 2.11
CA ASN A 50 15.17 6.26 0.72
C ASN A 50 13.92 7.03 0.26
N ILE A 51 12.93 7.20 1.15
CA ILE A 51 11.67 7.88 0.84
C ILE A 51 11.90 9.34 0.40
N ARG A 52 12.90 10.02 0.95
CA ARG A 52 13.19 11.43 0.64
C ARG A 52 13.47 11.67 -0.85
N ASN A 53 14.00 10.67 -1.54
CA ASN A 53 14.36 10.76 -2.95
C ASN A 53 13.21 10.35 -3.88
N HIS A 54 12.09 9.86 -3.34
CA HIS A 54 10.94 9.48 -4.14
C HIS A 54 9.99 10.64 -4.39
N HIS A 55 9.36 10.65 -5.56
CA HIS A 55 8.33 11.62 -5.88
C HIS A 55 7.14 11.50 -4.90
N PRO A 56 6.58 12.61 -4.37
CA PRO A 56 5.51 12.55 -3.36
C PRO A 56 4.25 11.75 -3.75
N TYR A 57 4.01 11.58 -5.05
CA TYR A 57 2.88 10.81 -5.60
C TYR A 57 3.27 9.45 -6.18
N SER A 58 4.51 8.97 -5.99
CA SER A 58 4.90 7.63 -6.42
C SER A 58 4.23 6.52 -5.61
N TYR A 59 3.80 6.82 -4.37
CA TYR A 59 3.17 5.85 -3.46
C TYR A 59 1.82 6.35 -2.92
N ILE A 60 0.74 6.01 -3.64
CA ILE A 60 -0.64 6.46 -3.36
C ILE A 60 -1.62 5.32 -3.05
N SER A 61 -1.21 4.33 -2.25
CA SER A 61 -2.01 3.12 -1.93
C SER A 61 -3.35 3.43 -1.28
N PHE A 62 -3.44 4.54 -0.56
CA PHE A 62 -4.66 5.01 0.08
C PHE A 62 -5.12 6.37 -0.44
N SER A 63 -4.88 6.60 -1.73
CA SER A 63 -5.04 7.90 -2.39
C SER A 63 -4.05 8.96 -1.87
N ALA A 64 -4.22 10.19 -2.33
CA ALA A 64 -3.48 11.35 -1.84
C ALA A 64 -4.44 12.55 -1.70
N ARG A 65 -4.06 13.53 -0.85
CA ARG A 65 -4.63 14.89 -0.86
C ARG A 65 -6.11 14.90 -0.36
N PRO A 66 -7.03 15.85 -0.69
CA PRO A 66 -8.29 16.00 0.06
C PRO A 66 -9.28 14.83 -0.10
N ARG A 67 -8.98 13.86 -0.97
CA ARG A 67 -9.73 12.61 -1.14
C ARG A 67 -8.90 11.38 -0.72
N ASN A 68 -8.16 11.52 0.38
CA ASN A 68 -7.52 10.40 1.06
C ASN A 68 -8.56 9.39 1.57
N CYS A 69 -8.14 8.13 1.71
CA CYS A 69 -8.94 7.13 2.40
C CYS A 69 -9.34 7.62 3.79
N ILE A 70 -10.64 7.60 4.10
CA ILE A 70 -11.15 8.10 5.38
C ILE A 70 -10.64 7.29 6.58
N GLY A 71 -10.33 5.99 6.39
CA GLY A 71 -9.73 5.14 7.42
C GLY A 71 -8.36 5.64 7.90
N ILE A 72 -7.66 6.45 7.08
CA ILE A 72 -6.45 7.16 7.49
C ILE A 72 -6.79 8.40 8.31
N ILE A 73 -7.90 9.09 8.01
CA ILE A 73 -8.31 10.32 8.72
C ILE A 73 -8.64 10.03 10.19
N PHE A 74 -9.41 8.96 10.46
CA PHE A 74 -9.73 8.53 11.84
C PHE A 74 -8.49 8.20 12.68
N SER A 75 -7.38 7.81 12.04
CA SER A 75 -6.11 7.54 12.70
C SER A 75 -5.38 8.80 13.19
N TYR A 76 -5.62 9.97 12.60
CA TYR A 76 -4.87 11.19 12.94
C TYR A 76 -5.30 11.87 14.24
N SER A 77 -6.57 11.74 14.65
CA SER A 77 -7.10 12.45 15.83
C SER A 77 -6.44 12.06 17.16
N PHE A 78 -5.63 10.99 17.18
CA PHE A 78 -4.91 10.52 18.37
C PHE A 78 -3.46 11.04 18.48
N ILE A 79 -2.85 11.59 17.41
CA ILE A 79 -1.43 12.01 17.42
C ILE A 79 -1.34 13.43 16.86
N LYS A 80 -1.48 14.43 17.73
CA LYS A 80 -1.28 15.84 17.40
C LYS A 80 0.16 16.24 17.75
N SER A 81 1.05 16.36 16.76
CA SER A 81 2.42 16.92 16.94
C SER A 81 3.01 17.39 15.60
N ASN A 82 2.93 18.71 15.40
CA ASN A 82 3.16 19.48 14.17
C ASN A 82 4.32 18.97 13.27
N CYS A 83 4.02 18.56 12.02
CA CYS A 83 4.95 18.55 10.87
C CYS A 83 4.24 18.14 9.57
N ASP A 84 4.44 18.83 8.46
CA ASP A 84 3.91 18.55 7.11
C ASP A 84 4.24 17.14 6.52
N ILE A 85 4.90 16.28 7.30
CA ILE A 85 5.15 14.85 7.07
C ILE A 85 3.90 13.99 7.36
N TYR A 86 2.83 14.58 7.90
CA TYR A 86 1.65 13.85 8.37
C TYR A 86 1.02 12.89 7.34
N GLN A 87 1.06 13.11 6.03
CA GLN A 87 0.46 12.20 5.03
C GLN A 87 0.92 10.72 5.17
N ILE A 88 2.14 10.48 5.68
CA ILE A 88 2.65 9.13 5.96
C ILE A 88 2.17 8.61 7.33
N LEU A 89 1.91 9.51 8.29
CA LEU A 89 1.71 9.19 9.69
C LEU A 89 0.29 8.74 10.07
N GLY A 90 -0.76 9.15 9.37
CA GLY A 90 -2.13 8.68 9.65
C GLY A 90 -2.48 7.38 8.95
N GLN A 91 -1.57 6.80 8.19
CA GLN A 91 -1.71 5.41 7.73
C GLN A 91 -1.66 4.42 8.91
N ARG A 92 -1.45 4.91 10.15
CA ARG A 92 -1.05 4.11 11.30
C ARG A 92 -2.11 3.19 11.88
N PHE A 93 -3.40 3.50 12.02
CA PHE A 93 -4.30 2.54 12.72
C PHE A 93 -4.66 1.33 11.85
N ALA A 94 -5.07 1.54 10.60
CA ALA A 94 -5.26 0.42 9.67
C ALA A 94 -3.99 -0.42 9.52
N MET A 95 -2.82 0.24 9.50
CA MET A 95 -1.53 -0.44 9.50
C MET A 95 -1.21 -1.12 10.83
N LEU A 96 -1.66 -0.62 11.97
CA LEU A 96 -1.47 -1.22 13.29
C LEU A 96 -2.30 -2.49 13.42
N GLU A 97 -3.55 -2.50 12.96
CA GLU A 97 -4.38 -3.70 12.92
C GLU A 97 -3.74 -4.79 12.05
N MET A 98 -3.35 -4.44 10.82
CA MET A 98 -2.64 -5.36 9.94
C MET A 98 -1.32 -5.85 10.55
N LYS A 99 -0.55 -4.95 11.18
CA LYS A 99 0.70 -5.31 11.87
C LYS A 99 0.45 -6.25 13.04
N ALA A 100 -0.56 -6.00 13.87
CA ALA A 100 -0.89 -6.85 15.02
C ALA A 100 -1.28 -8.26 14.56
N MET A 101 -2.10 -8.36 13.50
CA MET A 101 -2.45 -9.64 12.89
C MET A 101 -1.22 -10.37 12.35
N ILE A 102 -0.38 -9.68 11.55
CA ILE A 102 0.83 -10.27 10.97
C ILE A 102 1.79 -10.73 12.07
N VAL A 103 2.02 -9.90 13.10
CA VAL A 103 2.90 -10.22 14.23
C VAL A 103 2.41 -11.47 14.96
N SER A 104 1.11 -11.59 15.22
CA SER A 104 0.54 -12.79 15.84
C SER A 104 0.75 -14.06 15.00
N LEU A 105 0.62 -13.94 13.67
CA LEU A 105 0.85 -15.06 12.75
C LEU A 105 2.32 -15.48 12.74
N ILE A 106 3.25 -14.55 12.54
CA ILE A 106 4.69 -14.88 12.45
C ILE A 106 5.27 -15.33 13.79
N TYR A 107 4.69 -14.90 14.92
CA TYR A 107 5.14 -15.28 16.25
C TYR A 107 4.76 -16.71 16.62
N ASN A 108 3.65 -17.22 16.07
CA ASN A 108 3.11 -18.55 16.40
C ASN A 108 3.30 -19.56 15.27
N PHE A 109 3.47 -19.12 14.02
CA PHE A 109 3.53 -19.99 12.84
C PHE A 109 4.66 -19.59 11.89
N TYR A 110 5.34 -20.59 11.35
CA TYR A 110 6.13 -20.46 10.14
C TYR A 110 5.20 -20.61 8.92
N LEU A 111 5.25 -19.63 8.01
CA LEU A 111 4.38 -19.57 6.83
C LEU A 111 5.17 -20.01 5.59
N GLU A 112 4.73 -21.08 4.94
CA GLU A 112 5.33 -21.56 3.70
C GLU A 112 4.39 -21.34 2.51
N PRO A 113 4.86 -20.71 1.42
CA PRO A 113 4.05 -20.52 0.22
C PRO A 113 3.89 -21.86 -0.51
N ILE A 114 2.64 -22.29 -0.74
CA ILE A 114 2.34 -23.38 -1.67
C ILE A 114 2.25 -22.79 -3.08
N ASP A 115 1.56 -21.66 -3.20
CA ASP A 115 1.46 -20.89 -4.44
C ASP A 115 2.48 -19.75 -4.46
N TYR A 116 3.20 -19.60 -5.58
CA TYR A 116 4.20 -18.56 -5.75
C TYR A 116 3.62 -17.31 -6.42
N LEU A 117 4.16 -16.13 -6.08
CA LEU A 117 3.77 -14.84 -6.66
C LEU A 117 3.83 -14.80 -8.19
N LYS A 118 4.75 -15.55 -8.82
CA LYS A 118 4.85 -15.66 -10.28
C LYS A 118 3.59 -16.24 -10.96
N ASN A 119 2.82 -17.04 -10.23
CA ASN A 119 1.60 -17.67 -10.72
C ASN A 119 0.34 -16.87 -10.35
N LEU A 120 0.50 -15.74 -9.65
CA LEU A 120 -0.60 -14.90 -9.22
C LEU A 120 -1.21 -14.17 -10.41
N ARG A 121 -2.48 -14.46 -10.68
CA ARG A 121 -3.28 -13.68 -11.64
C ARG A 121 -4.25 -12.80 -10.88
N LEU A 122 -4.16 -11.49 -11.10
CA LEU A 122 -5.04 -10.50 -10.48
C LEU A 122 -6.21 -10.19 -11.40
N GLN A 123 -7.39 -10.05 -10.82
CA GLN A 123 -8.60 -9.57 -11.46
C GLN A 123 -8.96 -8.21 -10.89
N ALA A 124 -9.13 -7.24 -11.79
CA ALA A 124 -9.58 -5.91 -11.45
C ALA A 124 -11.10 -5.83 -11.69
N ASN A 125 -11.88 -6.10 -10.64
CA ASN A 125 -13.31 -5.77 -10.60
C ASN A 125 -13.46 -4.39 -9.94
N ILE A 126 -14.18 -4.31 -8.81
CA ILE A 126 -14.21 -3.12 -7.96
C ILE A 126 -12.95 -3.05 -7.07
N VAL A 127 -12.45 -4.21 -6.66
CA VAL A 127 -11.20 -4.37 -5.89
C VAL A 127 -10.26 -5.27 -6.70
N LEU A 128 -8.96 -5.02 -6.57
CA LEU A 128 -7.92 -5.85 -7.16
C LEU A 128 -7.73 -7.10 -6.28
N CYS A 129 -8.19 -8.25 -6.75
CA CYS A 129 -8.14 -9.52 -6.03
C CYS A 129 -7.48 -10.62 -6.88
N PRO A 130 -6.89 -11.66 -6.27
CA PRO A 130 -6.46 -12.83 -7.03
C PRO A 130 -7.66 -13.59 -7.61
N ILE A 131 -7.50 -14.13 -8.82
CA ILE A 131 -8.54 -14.94 -9.51
C ILE A 131 -8.76 -16.27 -8.78
N HIS A 132 -7.69 -16.83 -8.22
CA HIS A 132 -7.70 -18.11 -7.52
C HIS A 132 -7.31 -17.92 -6.06
N PRO A 133 -7.86 -18.72 -5.13
CA PRO A 133 -7.43 -18.71 -3.73
C PRO A 133 -5.93 -18.97 -3.61
N LEU A 134 -5.25 -18.15 -2.81
CA LEU A 134 -3.83 -18.33 -2.48
C LEU A 134 -3.69 -19.32 -1.32
N ARG A 135 -2.93 -20.38 -1.52
CA ARG A 135 -2.68 -21.39 -0.49
C ARG A 135 -1.35 -21.12 0.21
N ILE A 136 -1.42 -21.07 1.54
CA ILE A 136 -0.28 -20.91 2.44
C ILE A 136 -0.36 -22.02 3.48
N ARG A 137 0.77 -22.67 3.74
CA ARG A 137 0.90 -23.69 4.78
C ARG A 137 1.34 -23.02 6.08
N PHE A 138 0.61 -23.29 7.16
CA PHE A 138 0.91 -22.81 8.51
C PHE A 138 1.55 -23.95 9.30
N ILE A 139 2.79 -23.74 9.75
CA ILE A 139 3.53 -24.71 10.57
C ILE A 139 3.66 -24.10 11.97
N PRO A 140 3.05 -24.70 13.02
CA PRO A 140 3.13 -24.16 14.36
C PRO A 140 4.58 -24.20 14.88
N ILE A 141 5.02 -23.11 15.49
CA ILE A 141 6.33 -23.03 16.14
C ILE A 141 6.20 -23.66 17.53
N CYS A 142 6.76 -24.86 17.70
CA CYS A 142 6.85 -25.50 19.01
C CYS A 142 7.75 -24.68 19.92
N LYS A 143 7.16 -23.98 20.89
CA LYS A 143 7.90 -23.35 21.96
C LYS A 143 8.24 -24.45 22.96
N THR A 144 9.42 -25.03 22.87
CA THR A 144 10.00 -25.74 24.02
C THR A 144 9.96 -24.76 25.18
N ASN A 145 9.24 -25.11 26.25
CA ASN A 145 9.22 -24.35 27.49
C ASN A 145 10.66 -24.06 27.89
N ALA A 146 11.11 -22.83 27.67
CA ALA A 146 12.30 -22.33 28.32
C ALA A 146 11.92 -22.16 29.78
N ASN A 147 12.12 -23.22 30.56
CA ASN A 147 12.17 -23.16 32.00
C ASN A 147 13.27 -22.17 32.38
N ILE A 148 12.88 -20.96 32.78
CA ILE A 148 13.64 -20.05 33.63
C ILE A 148 12.66 -19.50 34.66
#